data_AF-A0A497SIE2-F1
#
_entry.id   AF-A0A497SIE2-F1
#
_cell.length_a   1.000
_cell.length_b   1.000
_cell.length_c   1.000
_cell.angle_alpha   90.00
_cell.angle_beta   90.00
_cell.angle_gamma   90.00
#
_symmetry.space_group_name_H-M   'P 1'
#
loop_
_entity.id
_entity.type
_entity.pdbx_description
1 polymer ?
#
loop_
_entity_poly.entity_id
_entity_poly.type
_entity_poly.pdbx_seq_one_letter_code
_entity_poly.pdbx_strand_id
1 'polypeptide(L)' 'MDEAKSAIRDAYREDILSERMIEVNGIKGYELTHQSTTNPIKSEIVIFYVNGWIYEFDYGADESLYEASESIFNHL' A
#
# COMPACT_ATOMS: atom_id res chain seq x y z
N MET A 1 -8.56 -8.12 12.32
CA MET A 1 -7.17 -8.28 11.84
C MET A 1 -7.14 -9.18 10.62
N ASP A 2 -7.85 -10.31 10.62
CA ASP A 2 -8.01 -11.15 9.42
C ASP A 2 -8.81 -10.48 8.29
N GLU A 3 -9.76 -9.61 8.61
CA GLU A 3 -10.60 -8.90 7.63
C GLU A 3 -9.80 -7.89 6.78
N ALA A 4 -8.92 -7.10 7.40
CA ALA A 4 -8.06 -6.16 6.68
C ALA A 4 -7.10 -6.88 5.74
N LYS A 5 -6.50 -7.98 6.22
CA LYS A 5 -5.60 -8.82 5.41
C LYS A 5 -6.35 -9.51 4.26
N SER A 6 -7.61 -9.91 4.48
CA SER A 6 -8.47 -10.46 3.42
C SER A 6 -8.81 -9.40 2.37
N ALA A 7 -9.18 -8.18 2.79
CA ALA A 7 -9.47 -7.08 1.88
C ALA A 7 -8.25 -6.69 1.02
N ILE A 8 -7.07 -6.62 1.64
CA ILE A 8 -5.79 -6.38 0.95
C ILE A 8 -5.50 -7.46 -0.08
N ARG A 9 -5.62 -8.73 0.32
CA ARG A 9 -5.37 -9.85 -0.58
C ARG A 9 -6.37 -9.93 -1.73
N ASP A 10 -7.62 -9.56 -1.53
CA ASP A 10 -8.62 -9.62 -2.60
C ASP A 10 -8.46 -8.45 -3.59
N ALA A 11 -7.95 -7.30 -3.15
CA ALA A 11 -7.72 -6.13 -4.00
C ALA A 11 -6.41 -6.18 -4.81
N TYR A 12 -5.33 -6.76 -4.28
CA TYR A 12 -3.96 -6.61 -4.84
C TYR A 12 -3.26 -7.94 -5.19
N ARG A 13 -4.03 -9.03 -5.33
CA ARG A 13 -3.60 -10.45 -5.23
C ARG A 13 -2.43 -10.93 -6.11
N GLU A 14 -2.10 -10.26 -7.21
CA GLU A 14 -1.07 -10.72 -8.17
C GLU A 14 0.17 -9.81 -8.28
N ASP A 15 0.18 -8.68 -7.59
CA ASP A 15 1.11 -7.57 -7.88
C ASP A 15 1.80 -6.99 -6.61
N ILE A 16 1.67 -7.63 -5.44
CA ILE A 16 2.34 -7.16 -4.20
C ILE A 16 3.82 -7.55 -4.21
N LEU A 17 4.70 -6.54 -4.15
CA LEU A 17 6.15 -6.68 -4.04
C LEU A 17 6.61 -6.80 -2.58
N SER A 18 6.00 -6.02 -1.69
CA SER A 18 6.25 -6.08 -0.24
C SER A 18 5.02 -5.75 0.57
N GLU A 19 4.94 -6.36 1.76
CA GLU A 19 3.91 -6.11 2.77
C GLU A 19 4.59 -6.05 4.13
N ARG A 20 4.31 -4.98 4.90
CA ARG A 20 4.68 -4.92 6.32
C ARG A 20 3.55 -4.37 7.17
N MET A 21 3.46 -4.88 8.39
CA MET A 21 2.54 -4.35 9.39
C MET A 21 3.17 -3.13 10.06
N ILE A 22 2.38 -2.06 10.20
CA ILE A 22 2.78 -0.82 10.85
C ILE A 22 1.84 -0.51 12.02
N GLU A 23 2.32 0.25 13.00
CA GLU A 23 1.49 0.76 14.09
C GLU A 23 1.78 2.26 14.29
N VAL A 24 0.75 3.10 14.12
CA VAL A 24 0.86 4.55 14.24
C VAL A 24 -0.16 5.00 15.27
N ASN A 25 0.29 5.65 16.35
CA ASN A 25 -0.57 6.11 17.44
C ASN A 25 -1.50 5.02 18.03
N GLY A 26 -1.02 3.77 18.11
CA GLY A 26 -1.79 2.62 18.59
C GLY A 26 -2.78 2.03 17.58
N ILE A 27 -2.81 2.56 16.35
CA ILE A 27 -3.63 2.06 15.25
C ILE A 27 -2.76 1.15 14.38
N LYS A 28 -3.19 -0.10 14.23
CA LYS A 28 -2.52 -1.07 13.36
C LYS A 28 -2.95 -0.87 11.91
N GLY A 29 -1.99 -0.96 11.01
CA GLY A 29 -2.19 -0.88 9.58
C GLY A 29 -1.21 -1.76 8.83
N TYR A 30 -1.24 -1.62 7.52
CA TYR A 30 -0.33 -2.27 6.59
C TYR A 30 0.23 -1.22 5.63
N GLU A 31 1.49 -1.41 5.28
CA GLU A 31 2.14 -0.72 4.18
C GLU A 31 2.51 -1.76 3.13
N LEU A 32 2.17 -1.47 1.89
CA LEU A 32 2.25 -2.38 0.76
C LEU A 32 2.94 -1.68 -0.38
N THR A 33 3.89 -2.36 -1.00
CA THR A 33 4.42 -1.95 -2.30
C THR A 33 3.78 -2.84 -3.36
N HIS A 34 3.19 -2.24 -4.37
CA HIS A 34 2.48 -2.92 -5.44
C HIS A 34 3.03 -2.46 -6.80
N GLN A 35 3.06 -3.35 -7.80
CA GLN A 35 3.40 -3.00 -9.18
C GLN A 35 2.38 -3.59 -10.12
N SER A 36 1.59 -2.72 -10.76
CA SER A 36 0.61 -3.15 -11.73
C SER A 36 1.28 -3.77 -12.96
N THR A 37 0.75 -4.91 -13.40
CA THR A 37 1.16 -5.58 -14.64
C THR A 37 0.49 -5.01 -15.90
N THR A 38 -0.56 -4.20 -15.74
CA THR A 38 -1.35 -3.63 -16.85
C THR A 38 -0.93 -2.22 -17.24
N ASN A 39 -0.48 -1.42 -16.28
CA ASN A 39 0.27 -0.19 -16.51
C ASN A 39 1.53 -0.30 -15.66
N PRO A 40 2.73 0.05 -16.14
CA PRO A 40 3.95 0.00 -15.34
C PRO A 40 3.92 1.12 -14.29
N ILE A 41 2.99 1.04 -13.36
CA ILE A 41 2.85 1.93 -12.22
C ILE A 41 3.26 1.09 -11.03
N LYS A 42 4.23 1.62 -10.31
CA LYS A 42 4.61 1.09 -9.01
C LYS A 42 4.08 2.05 -7.95
N SER A 43 3.45 1.50 -6.92
CA SER A 43 2.74 2.23 -5.89
C SER A 43 3.15 1.79 -4.49
N GLU A 44 3.11 2.74 -3.55
CA GLU A 44 3.06 2.47 -2.11
C GLU A 44 1.64 2.73 -1.62
N ILE A 45 1.08 1.76 -0.89
CA ILE A 45 -0.26 1.81 -0.34
C ILE A 45 -0.21 1.64 1.16
N VAL A 46 -0.80 2.59 1.89
CA VAL A 46 -0.94 2.54 3.35
C VAL A 46 -2.41 2.33 3.71
N ILE A 47 -2.69 1.28 4.46
CA ILE A 47 -4.05 0.87 4.82
C ILE A 47 -4.21 0.79 6.34
N PHE A 48 -5.24 1.46 6.85
CA PHE A 48 -5.66 1.36 8.25
C PHE A 48 -7.08 0.81 8.35
N TYR A 49 -7.33 -0.01 9.39
CA TYR A 49 -8.67 -0.48 9.73
C TYR A 49 -9.11 0.10 11.07
N VAL A 50 -10.06 1.03 11.04
CA VAL A 50 -10.51 1.78 12.21
C VAL A 50 -12.03 1.72 12.30
N ASN A 51 -12.55 1.20 13.40
CA ASN A 51 -14.00 1.14 13.68
C ASN A 51 -14.85 0.49 12.57
N GLY A 52 -14.33 -0.55 11.92
CA GLY A 52 -15.02 -1.23 10.82
C GLY A 52 -14.84 -0.60 9.44
N TRP A 53 -14.05 0.48 9.34
CA TRP A 53 -13.79 1.20 8.10
C TRP A 53 -12.35 1.03 7.64
N ILE A 54 -12.18 0.93 6.33
CA ILE A 54 -10.88 0.91 5.65
C ILE A 54 -10.55 2.34 5.23
N TYR A 55 -9.36 2.79 5.61
CA TYR A 55 -8.76 4.04 5.13
C TYR A 55 -7.52 3.67 4.34
N GLU A 56 -7.42 4.19 3.13
CA GLU A 56 -6.39 3.85 2.17
C GLU A 56 -5.76 5.11 1.61
N PHE A 57 -4.43 5.10 1.52
CA PHE A 57 -3.63 6.10 0.83
C PHE A 57 -2.81 5.35 -0.22
N ASP A 58 -3.01 5.68 -1.49
CA ASP A 58 -2.28 5.09 -2.62
C ASP A 58 -1.47 6.19 -3.32
N TYR A 59 -0.17 5.96 -3.43
CA TYR A 59 0.75 6.84 -4.13
C TYR A 59 1.50 6.04 -5.18
N GLY A 60 1.19 6.32 -6.45
CA GLY A 60 1.80 5.66 -7.59
C GLY A 60 2.63 6.59 -8.46
N ALA A 61 3.67 6.05 -9.06
CA ALA A 61 4.41 6.68 -10.15
C ALA A 61 4.59 5.68 -11.29
N ASP A 62 4.74 6.21 -12.51
CA ASP A 62 5.28 5.41 -13.61
C ASP A 62 6.60 4.77 -13.18
N GLU A 63 6.83 3.52 -13.58
CA GLU A 63 7.99 2.72 -13.21
C GLU A 63 9.29 3.44 -13.52
N SER A 64 9.34 4.17 -14.65
CA SER A 64 10.51 4.95 -15.04
C SER A 64 10.81 6.14 -14.11
N LEU A 65 9.83 6.56 -13.31
CA LEU A 65 9.93 7.66 -12.35
C LEU A 65 9.91 7.18 -10.90
N TYR A 66 9.77 5.87 -10.65
CA TYR A 66 9.56 5.37 -9.28
C TYR A 66 10.73 5.67 -8.35
N GLU A 67 11.96 5.34 -8.74
CA GLU A 67 13.15 5.62 -7.91
C GLU A 67 13.31 7.12 -7.62
N ALA A 68 13.00 7.98 -8.59
CA ALA A 68 13.02 9.43 -8.39
C ALA A 68 11.91 9.90 -7.44
N SER A 69 10.77 9.20 -7.45
CA SER A 69 9.58 9.51 -6.64
C SER A 69 9.64 8.89 -5.24
N GLU A 70 10.51 7.91 -5.00
CA GLU A 70 10.64 7.20 -3.72
C GLU A 70 10.93 8.15 -2.56
N SER A 71 11.75 9.18 -2.79
CA SER A 71 12.01 10.22 -1.77
C SER A 71 10.78 11.06 -1.43
N ILE A 72 9.86 11.24 -2.38
CA ILE A 72 8.59 11.93 -2.19
C ILE A 72 7.63 11.01 -1.43
N PHE A 73 7.56 9.73 -1.82
CA PHE A 73 6.69 8.74 -1.19
C PHE A 73 7.07 8.50 0.27
N ASN A 74 8.36 8.37 0.58
CA ASN A 74 8.84 8.20 1.96
C ASN A 74 8.58 9.41 2.87
N HIS A 75 8.22 10.57 2.32
CA HIS A 75 7.90 11.76 3.10
C HIS A 75 6.40 11.93 3.38
N LEU A 76 5.55 11.28 2.59
CA LEU A 76 4.09 11.30 2.72
C LEU A 76 3.62 10.33 3.81
#